data_AF-A0A2T7H796-F1
#
_entry.id   AF-A0A2T7H796-F1
#
_cell.length_a   1.000
_cell.length_b   1.000
_cell.length_c   1.000
_cell.angle_alpha   90.00
_cell.angle_beta   90.00
_cell.angle_gamma   90.00
#
_symmetry.space_group_name_H-M   'P 1'
#
loop_
_entity.id
_entity.type
_entity.pdbx_description
1 polymer ?
#
loop_
_entity_poly.entity_id
_entity_poly.type
_entity_poly.pdbx_seq_one_letter_code
_entity_poly.pdbx_strand_id
1 'polypeptide(L)'
;MDLHNRLRGFRVRVGKSQLQFAKDLGVSGTAYKNYERGVTPIPSTVVLALCHDFDVSPAWLFLGDGEPTRETATQIVRSSVLAARSFAEECGLELTADQEVQLICKMFDQFYFHELKQKKLEEKESLAGNG
;
A
#
# COMPACT_ATOMS: atom_id res chain seq x y z
N MET A 1 -2.82 -1.83 -17.26
CA MET A 1 -3.98 -1.08 -16.75
C MET A 1 -3.61 0.40 -16.75
N ASP A 2 -4.46 1.29 -17.27
CA ASP A 2 -4.12 2.72 -17.36
C ASP A 2 -4.23 3.45 -16.01
N LEU A 3 -3.58 4.62 -15.90
CA LEU A 3 -3.55 5.44 -14.68
C LEU A 3 -4.95 5.75 -14.11
N HIS A 4 -5.92 6.10 -14.96
CA HIS A 4 -7.29 6.39 -14.53
C HIS A 4 -8.00 5.16 -13.95
N ASN A 5 -7.72 3.97 -14.47
CA ASN A 5 -8.26 2.71 -13.97
C ASN A 5 -7.63 2.34 -12.62
N ARG A 6 -6.33 2.60 -12.44
CA ARG A 6 -5.66 2.42 -11.15
C ARG A 6 -6.16 3.39 -10.08
N LEU A 7 -6.38 4.65 -10.42
CA LEU A 7 -7.02 5.63 -9.53
C LEU A 7 -8.38 5.13 -9.05
N ARG A 8 -9.23 4.67 -9.99
CA ARG A 8 -10.53 4.08 -9.67
C ARG A 8 -10.41 2.84 -8.79
N GLY A 9 -9.50 1.94 -9.14
CA GLY A 9 -9.25 0.70 -8.40
C GLY A 9 -8.83 0.98 -6.95
N PHE A 10 -7.93 1.94 -6.76
CA PHE A 10 -7.48 2.35 -5.43
C PHE A 10 -8.62 2.95 -4.61
N ARG A 11 -9.41 3.89 -5.17
CA ARG A 11 -10.57 4.47 -4.48
C ARG A 11 -11.56 3.40 -4.01
N VAL A 12 -11.87 2.43 -4.88
CA VAL A 12 -12.79 1.32 -4.55
C VAL A 12 -12.21 0.46 -3.43
N ARG A 13 -10.90 0.16 -3.48
CA ARG A 13 -10.21 -0.61 -2.43
C ARG A 13 -10.31 0.06 -1.05
N VAL A 14 -10.18 1.38 -0.98
CA VAL A 14 -10.34 2.13 0.28
C VAL A 14 -11.80 2.41 0.66
N GLY A 15 -12.77 1.86 -0.08
CA GLY A 15 -14.20 1.91 0.27
C GLY A 15 -14.85 3.29 0.13
N LYS A 16 -14.26 4.22 -0.62
CA LYS A 16 -14.75 5.60 -0.72
C LYS A 16 -15.62 5.83 -1.96
N SER A 17 -16.65 6.66 -1.83
CA SER A 17 -17.42 7.17 -2.99
C SER A 17 -16.58 8.17 -3.80
N GLN A 18 -16.93 8.40 -5.06
CA GLN A 18 -16.25 9.40 -5.91
C GLN A 18 -16.28 10.79 -5.27
N LEU A 19 -17.41 11.17 -4.67
CA LEU A 19 -17.57 12.48 -4.02
C LEU A 19 -16.73 12.60 -2.75
N GLN A 20 -16.68 11.54 -1.93
CA GLN A 20 -15.86 11.53 -0.72
C GLN A 20 -14.38 11.67 -1.08
N PHE A 21 -13.91 10.89 -2.04
CA PHE A 21 -12.51 10.89 -2.41
C PHE A 21 -12.10 12.18 -3.14
N ALA A 22 -13.00 12.78 -3.92
CA ALA A 22 -12.79 14.12 -4.49
C ALA A 22 -12.59 15.17 -3.39
N LYS A 23 -13.41 15.13 -2.34
CA LYS A 23 -13.29 16.02 -1.18
C LYS A 23 -11.95 15.83 -0.46
N ASP A 24 -11.53 14.58 -0.26
CA ASP A 24 -10.26 14.28 0.41
C ASP A 24 -9.07 14.79 -0.41
N LEU A 25 -9.15 14.71 -1.75
CA LEU A 25 -8.12 15.19 -2.68
C LEU A 25 -8.21 16.70 -2.97
N GLY A 26 -9.15 17.42 -2.36
CA GLY A 26 -9.32 18.87 -2.56
C GLY A 26 -9.78 19.26 -3.97
N VAL A 27 -10.46 18.37 -4.71
CA VAL A 27 -10.94 18.61 -6.08
C VAL A 27 -12.46 18.57 -6.16
N SER A 28 -13.03 19.14 -7.23
CA SER A 28 -14.47 19.01 -7.48
C SER A 28 -14.87 17.58 -7.83
N GLY A 29 -16.08 17.16 -7.45
CA GLY A 29 -16.61 15.83 -7.81
C GLY A 29 -16.69 15.61 -9.32
N THR A 30 -17.01 16.66 -10.09
CA THR A 30 -17.02 16.62 -11.57
C THR A 30 -15.63 16.36 -12.14
N ALA A 31 -14.61 17.07 -11.64
CA ALA A 31 -13.22 16.85 -12.06
C ALA A 31 -12.76 15.43 -11.75
N TYR A 32 -13.00 14.96 -10.52
CA TYR A 32 -12.65 13.61 -10.10
C TYR A 32 -13.33 12.53 -10.96
N LYS A 33 -14.62 12.68 -11.26
CA LYS A 33 -15.35 11.77 -12.15
C LYS A 33 -14.73 11.71 -13.55
N ASN A 34 -14.26 12.84 -14.08
CA ASN A 34 -13.59 12.88 -15.38
C ASN A 34 -12.19 12.26 -15.35
N TYR A 35 -11.49 12.33 -14.22
CA TYR A 35 -10.23 11.64 -14.01
C TYR A 35 -10.41 10.12 -14.13
N GLU A 36 -11.37 9.52 -13.40
CA GLU A 36 -11.61 8.07 -13.46
C GLU A 36 -12.09 7.58 -14.83
N ARG A 37 -12.68 8.47 -15.65
CA ARG A 37 -13.09 8.17 -17.03
C ARG A 37 -11.96 8.33 -18.05
N GLY A 38 -10.80 8.85 -17.64
CA GLY A 38 -9.71 9.19 -18.55
C GLY A 38 -10.02 10.35 -19.50
N VAL A 39 -11.08 11.13 -19.24
CA VAL A 39 -11.48 12.28 -20.09
C VAL A 39 -10.59 13.50 -19.82
N THR A 40 -10.19 13.67 -18.57
CA THR A 40 -9.30 14.75 -18.16
C THR A 40 -8.03 14.13 -17.57
N PRO A 41 -6.83 14.60 -17.97
CA PRO A 41 -5.59 14.19 -17.33
C PRO A 41 -5.63 14.42 -15.82
N ILE A 42 -5.07 13.50 -15.05
CA ILE A 42 -4.95 13.64 -13.60
C ILE A 42 -3.83 14.64 -13.31
N PRO A 43 -4.11 15.75 -12.60
CA PRO A 43 -3.08 16.73 -12.25
C PRO A 43 -2.01 16.12 -11.34
N SER A 44 -0.77 16.61 -11.46
CA SER A 44 0.33 16.19 -10.58
C SER A 44 0.04 16.45 -9.10
N THR A 45 -0.73 17.48 -8.77
CA THR A 45 -1.17 17.76 -7.38
C THR A 45 -2.02 16.63 -6.80
N VAL A 46 -2.89 16.01 -7.60
CA VAL A 46 -3.68 14.85 -7.17
C VAL A 46 -2.78 13.63 -6.99
N VAL A 47 -1.82 13.42 -7.89
CA VAL A 47 -0.82 12.35 -7.75
C VAL A 47 -0.02 12.51 -6.45
N LEU A 48 0.46 13.72 -6.18
CA LEU A 48 1.22 14.02 -4.96
C LEU A 48 0.38 13.77 -3.71
N ALA A 49 -0.90 14.18 -3.70
CA ALA A 49 -1.81 13.89 -2.60
C ALA A 49 -2.02 12.38 -2.40
N LEU A 50 -2.18 11.60 -3.47
CA LEU A 50 -2.28 10.13 -3.38
C LEU A 50 -1.02 9.51 -2.76
N CYS A 51 0.16 9.95 -3.18
CA CYS A 51 1.41 9.42 -2.66
C CYS A 51 1.66 9.84 -1.19
N HIS A 52 1.33 11.09 -0.83
CA HIS A 52 1.64 11.63 0.50
C HIS A 52 0.57 11.29 1.54
N ASP A 53 -0.71 11.46 1.20
CA ASP A 53 -1.81 11.34 2.15
C ASP A 53 -2.39 9.93 2.23
N PHE A 54 -2.20 9.14 1.16
CA PHE A 54 -2.73 7.78 1.03
C PHE A 54 -1.65 6.71 0.86
N ASP A 55 -0.38 7.10 0.92
CA ASP A 55 0.81 6.23 0.81
C ASP A 55 0.78 5.33 -0.45
N VAL A 56 0.17 5.84 -1.54
CA VAL A 56 0.08 5.15 -2.81
C VAL A 56 1.46 5.03 -3.44
N SER A 57 1.83 3.82 -3.88
CA SER A 57 3.09 3.58 -4.56
C SER A 57 3.10 4.28 -5.93
N PRO A 58 4.08 5.17 -6.21
CA PRO A 58 4.21 5.79 -7.53
C PRO A 58 4.48 4.76 -8.64
N ALA A 59 5.29 3.75 -8.35
CA ALA A 59 5.61 2.68 -9.30
C ALA A 59 4.34 1.91 -9.70
N TRP A 60 3.52 1.56 -8.72
CA TRP A 60 2.23 0.94 -9.00
C TRP A 60 1.30 1.88 -9.77
N LEU A 61 1.21 3.15 -9.36
CA LEU A 61 0.29 4.11 -9.94
C LEU A 61 0.60 4.43 -11.40
N PHE A 62 1.87 4.55 -11.77
CA PHE A 62 2.29 4.90 -13.14
C PHE A 62 2.61 3.68 -14.01
N LEU A 63 3.28 2.67 -13.46
CA LEU A 63 3.77 1.51 -14.22
C LEU A 63 2.85 0.31 -14.03
N GLY A 64 2.23 0.16 -12.86
CA GLY A 64 1.43 -1.01 -12.49
C GLY A 64 2.23 -2.07 -11.76
N ASP A 65 3.45 -1.75 -11.36
CA ASP A 65 4.38 -2.66 -10.73
C ASP A 65 4.24 -2.65 -9.21
N GLY A 66 4.37 -3.82 -8.58
CA GLY A 66 4.32 -3.97 -7.13
C GLY A 66 2.94 -3.73 -6.50
N GLU A 67 2.93 -3.39 -5.22
CA GLU A 67 1.69 -3.19 -4.45
C GLU A 67 1.17 -1.74 -4.53
N PRO A 68 -0.17 -1.53 -4.48
CA PRO A 68 -0.77 -0.19 -4.61
C PRO A 68 -0.39 0.81 -3.52
N THR A 69 -0.02 0.33 -2.34
CA THR A 69 0.42 1.15 -1.21
C THR A 69 1.77 0.65 -0.75
N ARG A 70 2.59 1.53 -0.19
CA ARG A 70 3.74 1.09 0.61
C ARG A 70 3.21 0.30 1.81
N GLU A 71 3.88 -0.79 2.18
CA GLU A 71 3.50 -1.54 3.37
C GLU A 71 3.71 -0.64 4.59
N THR A 72 2.62 -0.14 5.17
CA THR A 72 2.71 0.64 6.41
C THR A 72 3.04 -0.27 7.59
N ALA A 73 3.60 0.28 8.67
CA ALA A 73 3.84 -0.46 9.91
C ALA A 73 2.58 -1.23 10.38
N THR A 74 1.39 -0.66 10.20
CA THR A 74 0.11 -1.30 10.50
C THR A 74 -0.15 -2.54 9.64
N GLN A 75 0.22 -2.51 8.36
CA GLN A 75 0.07 -3.65 7.47
C GLN A 75 1.05 -4.77 7.84
N ILE A 76 2.28 -4.43 8.20
CA ILE A 76 3.28 -5.39 8.69
C ILE A 76 2.78 -6.06 9.96
N VAL A 77 2.30 -5.28 10.93
CA VAL A 77 1.68 -5.81 12.16
C VAL A 77 0.51 -6.73 11.83
N ARG A 78 -0.40 -6.31 10.94
CA ARG A 78 -1.54 -7.13 10.52
C ARG A 78 -1.10 -8.46 9.90
N SER A 79 -0.15 -8.43 8.97
CA SER A 79 0.41 -9.62 8.33
C SER A 79 1.09 -10.53 9.34
N SER A 80 1.80 -9.95 10.32
CA SER A 80 2.46 -10.68 11.41
C SER A 80 1.47 -11.45 12.27
N VAL A 81 0.37 -10.80 12.64
CA VAL A 81 -0.71 -11.41 13.43
C VAL A 81 -1.37 -12.55 12.68
N LEU A 82 -1.70 -12.34 11.39
CA LEU A 82 -2.33 -13.38 10.59
C LEU A 82 -1.40 -14.57 10.37
N ALA A 83 -0.12 -14.33 10.05
CA ALA A 83 0.86 -15.40 9.87
C ALA A 83 1.07 -16.22 11.15
N ALA A 84 1.19 -15.56 12.31
CA ALA A 84 1.35 -16.23 13.60
C ALA A 84 0.15 -17.15 13.91
N ARG A 85 -1.06 -16.68 13.63
CA ARG A 85 -2.30 -17.45 13.87
C ARG A 85 -2.45 -18.62 12.92
N SER A 86 -2.25 -18.41 11.62
CA SER A 86 -2.29 -19.50 10.63
C SER A 86 -1.24 -20.56 10.96
N PHE A 87 -0.03 -20.16 11.34
CA PHE A 87 1.01 -21.11 11.75
C PHE A 87 0.60 -21.93 12.99
N ALA A 88 0.05 -21.27 14.02
CA ALA A 88 -0.41 -21.96 15.22
C ALA A 88 -1.53 -22.98 14.90
N GLU A 89 -2.48 -22.60 14.04
CA GLU A 89 -3.56 -23.48 13.58
C GLU A 89 -3.01 -24.68 12.79
N GLU A 90 -2.15 -24.45 11.81
CA GLU A 90 -1.56 -25.49 10.96
C GLU A 90 -0.71 -26.49 11.77
N CYS A 91 -0.02 -26.00 12.80
CA CYS A 91 0.79 -26.84 13.69
C CYS A 91 -0.01 -27.41 14.87
N GLY A 92 -1.30 -27.08 15.03
CA GLY A 92 -2.14 -27.52 16.15
C GLY A 92 -1.64 -27.06 17.51
N LEU A 93 -1.05 -25.85 17.59
CA LEU A 93 -0.47 -25.30 18.80
C LEU A 93 -1.54 -24.58 19.64
N GLU A 94 -1.72 -25.01 20.89
CA GLU A 94 -2.44 -24.21 21.88
C GLU A 94 -1.45 -23.27 22.57
N LEU A 95 -1.53 -21.98 22.22
CA LEU A 95 -0.63 -20.95 22.74
C LEU A 95 -1.30 -20.18 23.88
N THR A 96 -0.52 -19.89 24.91
CA THR A 96 -0.87 -18.84 25.87
C THR A 96 -0.78 -17.47 25.22
N ALA A 97 -1.41 -16.45 25.82
CA ALA A 97 -1.33 -15.08 25.31
C ALA A 97 0.11 -14.58 25.15
N ASP A 98 1.01 -14.91 26.07
CA ASP A 98 2.42 -14.51 25.99
C ASP A 98 3.14 -15.20 24.81
N GLN A 99 2.87 -16.48 24.58
CA GLN A 99 3.43 -17.21 23.44
C GLN A 99 2.87 -16.72 22.10
N GLU A 100 1.58 -16.35 22.03
CA GLU A 100 1.00 -15.73 20.84
C GLU A 100 1.71 -14.40 20.53
N VAL A 101 1.92 -13.55 21.54
CA VAL A 101 2.65 -12.28 21.39
C VAL A 101 4.08 -12.52 20.91
N GLN A 102 4.81 -13.47 21.51
CA GLN A 102 6.17 -13.79 21.09
C GLN A 102 6.24 -14.27 19.63
N LEU A 103 5.28 -15.09 19.20
CA LEU A 103 5.20 -15.56 17.83
C LEU A 103 4.89 -14.39 16.87
N ILE A 104 3.96 -13.51 17.22
CA ILE A 104 3.66 -12.30 16.45
C ILE A 104 4.90 -11.41 16.32
N CYS A 105 5.65 -11.18 17.40
CA CYS A 105 6.89 -10.41 17.36
C CYS A 105 7.93 -11.04 16.42
N LYS A 106 8.08 -12.37 16.43
CA LYS A 106 8.99 -13.06 15.50
C LYS A 106 8.54 -12.92 14.04
N MET A 107 7.24 -13.03 13.78
CA MET A 107 6.69 -12.81 12.43
C MET A 107 6.92 -11.36 11.98
N PHE A 108 6.72 -10.41 12.88
CA PHE A 108 6.97 -8.99 12.64
C PHE A 108 8.43 -8.72 12.27
N ASP A 109 9.39 -9.21 13.07
CA ASP A 109 10.81 -9.05 12.79
C ASP A 109 11.15 -9.61 11.40
N GLN A 110 10.62 -10.79 11.06
CA GLN A 110 10.84 -11.42 9.76
C GLN A 110 10.32 -10.56 8.59
N PHE A 111 9.10 -10.04 8.68
CA PHE A 111 8.52 -9.19 7.64
C PHE A 111 9.23 -7.83 7.57
N TYR A 112 9.54 -7.22 8.71
CA TYR A 112 10.21 -5.93 8.80
C TYR A 112 11.64 -5.97 8.23
N PHE A 113 12.43 -7.01 8.58
CA PHE A 113 13.77 -7.17 8.01
C PHE A 113 13.74 -7.46 6.51
N HIS A 114 12.71 -8.16 6.02
CA HIS A 114 12.50 -8.33 4.59
C HIS A 114 12.28 -6.98 3.90
N GLU A 115 11.38 -6.13 4.42
CA GLU A 115 11.11 -4.80 3.88
C GLU A 115 12.36 -3.90 3.87
N LEU A 116 13.11 -3.87 4.98
CA LEU A 116 14.37 -3.11 5.06
C LEU A 116 15.40 -3.58 4.03
N LYS A 117 15.47 -4.87 3.75
CA LYS A 117 16.39 -5.43 2.74
C LYS A 117 15.99 -5.00 1.33
N GLN A 118 14.69 -4.97 1.03
CA GLN A 118 14.19 -4.49 -0.26
C GLN A 118 14.47 -3.00 -0.47
N LYS A 119 14.18 -2.15 0.53
CA LYS A 119 14.49 -0.70 0.48
C LYS A 119 15.97 -0.44 0.20
N LYS A 120 16.87 -1.15 0.88
CA LYS A 120 18.32 -1.03 0.66
C LYS A 120 18.76 -1.48 -0.73
N LEU A 121 18.06 -2.44 -1.34
CA LEU A 121 18.33 -2.90 -2.70
C LEU A 121 17.89 -1.83 -3.72
N GLU A 122 16.68 -1.30 -3.57
CA GLU A 122 16.13 -0.23 -4.41
C GLU A 122 16.97 1.05 -4.36
N GLU A 123 17.42 1.45 -3.16
CA GLU A 123 18.34 2.58 -2.98
C GLU A 123 19.66 2.36 -3.75
N LYS A 124 20.22 1.16 -3.68
CA LYS A 124 21.46 0.81 -4.37
C LYS A 124 21.31 0.78 -5.90
N GLU A 125 20.17 0.33 -6.40
CA GLU A 125 19.86 0.31 -7.84
C GLU A 125 19.62 1.73 -8.39
N SER A 126 18.95 2.60 -7.62
CA SER A 126 18.76 4.00 -8.00
C SER A 126 20.07 4.80 -8.06
N LEU A 127 21.05 4.47 -7.22
CA LEU A 127 22.39 5.06 -7.23
C LEU A 127 23.24 4.56 -8.41
N ALA A 128 23.01 3.34 -8.89
CA ALA A 128 23.75 2.73 -10.00
C ALA A 128 23.23 3.18 -11.39
N GLY A 129 21.96 3.59 -11.50
CA GLY A 129 21.35 4.05 -12.76
C GLY A 129 21.64 5.50 -13.15
N ASN A 130 22.31 6.27 -12.29
CA ASN A 130 22.65 7.69 -12.52
C ASN A 130 24.14 7.91 -12.91
N GLY A 131 24.84 6.87 -13.34
CA GLY A 131 26.26 6.89 -13.72
C GLY A 131 26.49 6.62 -15.21
#